data_AF-A0A0A2SU45-F1
#
_entry.id   AF-A0A0A2SU45-F1
#
_cell.length_a   1.000
_cell.length_b   1.000
_cell.length_c   1.000
_cell.angle_alpha   90.00
_cell.angle_beta   90.00
_cell.angle_gamma   90.00
#
_symmetry.space_group_name_H-M   'P 1'
#
loop_
_entity.id
_entity.type
_entity.pdbx_description
1 polymer ?
#
loop_
_entity_poly.entity_id
_entity_poly.type
_entity_poly.pdbx_seq_one_letter_code
_entity_poly.pdbx_strand_id
1 'polypeptide(L)'
;MNEISENQTQEELTKFDANIPENIIKLDRKLKDILHDVEIKLNDPSSYPGEDKEIYIQKLNRLYEEITDTISRLETMVSIVNSQSDEFKKEFYESAVMKEFNESVAASFAKLSE
;
A
#
# COMPACT_ATOMS: atom_id res chain seq x y z
N MET A 1 6.47 21.75 -27.20
CA MET A 1 6.36 20.32 -26.88
C MET A 1 7.48 20.00 -25.92
N ASN A 2 7.17 19.88 -24.64
CA ASN A 2 8.08 19.36 -23.62
C ASN A 2 7.21 18.86 -22.46
N GLU A 3 6.56 17.73 -22.67
CA GLU A 3 5.84 16.99 -21.63
C GLU A 3 6.52 15.63 -21.50
N ILE A 4 7.76 15.62 -21.00
CA ILE A 4 8.47 14.38 -20.64
C ILE A 4 9.09 14.50 -19.24
N SER A 5 8.47 15.30 -18.36
CA SER A 5 9.00 15.50 -16.99
C SER A 5 8.11 14.96 -15.87
N GLU A 6 6.90 14.47 -16.16
CA GLU A 6 6.01 13.95 -15.11
C GLU A 6 6.07 12.43 -14.97
N ASN A 7 6.46 11.69 -16.02
CA ASN A 7 6.49 10.22 -15.99
C ASN A 7 7.77 9.62 -15.37
N GLN A 8 8.83 10.42 -15.14
CA GLN A 8 10.11 9.90 -14.65
C GLN A 8 10.23 9.82 -13.12
N THR A 9 9.26 10.34 -12.37
CA THR A 9 9.31 10.36 -10.89
C THR A 9 8.57 9.19 -10.23
N GLN A 10 8.00 8.25 -11.01
CA GLN A 10 7.27 7.09 -10.49
C GLN A 10 7.96 5.74 -10.71
N GLU A 11 9.12 5.70 -11.38
CA GLU A 11 9.84 4.45 -11.66
C GLU A 11 10.69 3.93 -10.49
N GLU A 12 10.85 4.70 -9.41
CA GLU A 12 11.55 4.23 -8.20
C GLU A 12 10.61 4.25 -7.00
N LEU A 13 10.48 3.09 -6.33
CA LEU A 13 10.13 2.85 -4.90
C LEU A 13 9.24 1.64 -4.62
N THR A 14 9.10 0.70 -5.56
CA THR A 14 8.66 -0.66 -5.20
C THR A 14 9.82 -1.62 -5.39
N LYS A 15 10.18 -2.41 -4.37
CA LYS A 15 11.15 -3.52 -4.46
C LYS A 15 10.64 -4.69 -5.33
N PHE A 16 9.63 -4.43 -6.15
CA PHE A 16 8.84 -5.41 -6.86
C PHE A 16 9.37 -5.53 -8.28
N ASP A 17 9.56 -6.78 -8.70
CA ASP A 17 10.05 -7.12 -10.03
C ASP A 17 8.96 -6.88 -11.09
N ALA A 18 9.34 -6.81 -12.38
CA ALA A 18 8.44 -6.47 -13.48
C ALA A 18 7.26 -7.46 -13.67
N ASN A 19 7.32 -8.62 -13.02
CA ASN A 19 6.31 -9.68 -13.09
C ASN A 19 5.24 -9.59 -11.99
N ILE A 20 5.30 -8.57 -11.12
CA ILE A 20 4.29 -8.36 -10.08
C ILE A 20 3.04 -7.71 -10.68
N PRO A 21 1.83 -8.21 -10.38
CA PRO A 21 0.59 -7.59 -10.80
C PRO A 21 0.49 -6.11 -10.39
N GLU A 22 0.10 -5.26 -11.34
CA GLU A 22 -0.02 -3.80 -11.17
C GLU A 22 -0.88 -3.40 -9.96
N ASN A 23 -1.90 -4.19 -9.63
CA ASN A 23 -2.77 -3.91 -8.49
C ASN A 23 -2.06 -4.13 -7.13
N ILE A 24 -1.07 -5.04 -7.05
CA ILE A 24 -0.23 -5.24 -5.86
C ILE A 24 0.71 -4.05 -5.69
N ILE A 25 1.28 -3.56 -6.80
CA ILE A 25 2.10 -2.34 -6.83
C ILE A 25 1.28 -1.13 -6.35
N LYS A 26 0.05 -0.97 -6.87
CA LYS A 26 -0.87 0.10 -6.44
C LYS A 26 -1.24 -0.01 -4.96
N LEU A 27 -1.44 -1.23 -4.45
CA LEU A 27 -1.72 -1.46 -3.04
C LEU A 27 -0.55 -1.02 -2.15
N ASP A 28 0.68 -1.44 -2.47
CA ASP A 28 1.89 -1.06 -1.74
C ASP A 28 2.08 0.46 -1.69
N ARG A 29 1.97 1.13 -2.85
CA ARG A 29 2.06 2.59 -2.94
C ARG A 29 1.00 3.27 -2.07
N LYS A 30 -0.27 2.85 -2.19
CA LYS A 30 -1.35 3.47 -1.43
C LYS A 30 -1.19 3.25 0.08
N LEU A 31 -0.72 2.09 0.52
CA LEU A 31 -0.43 1.84 1.94
C LEU A 31 0.70 2.75 2.44
N LYS A 32 1.76 2.93 1.65
CA LYS A 32 2.87 3.84 1.97
C LYS A 32 2.44 5.31 2.02
N ASP A 33 1.56 5.74 1.11
CA ASP A 33 0.99 7.09 1.13
C ASP A 33 0.19 7.32 2.41
N ILE A 34 -0.69 6.37 2.78
CA ILE A 34 -1.49 6.49 4.02
C ILE A 34 -0.57 6.44 5.24
N LEU A 35 0.46 5.59 5.25
CA LEU A 35 1.45 5.53 6.32
C LEU A 35 2.12 6.89 6.52
N HIS A 36 2.56 7.51 5.42
CA HIS A 36 3.19 8.82 5.45
C HIS A 36 2.25 9.90 6.01
N ASP A 37 0.99 9.92 5.58
CA ASP A 37 -0.03 10.83 6.13
C ASP A 37 -0.24 10.63 7.64
N VAL A 38 -0.22 9.38 8.10
CA VAL A 38 -0.34 9.04 9.52
C VAL A 38 0.90 9.50 10.29
N GLU A 39 2.11 9.29 9.76
CA GLU A 39 3.37 9.75 10.34
C GLU A 39 3.40 11.28 10.49
N ILE A 40 2.96 12.03 9.47
CA ILE A 40 2.87 13.49 9.54
C ILE A 40 1.94 13.90 10.70
N LYS A 41 0.76 13.28 10.80
CA LYS A 41 -0.22 13.60 11.86
C LYS A 41 0.27 13.21 13.26
N LEU A 42 1.07 12.15 13.38
CA LEU A 42 1.70 11.74 14.63
C LEU A 42 2.88 12.65 15.02
N ASN A 43 3.60 13.20 14.04
CA ASN A 43 4.71 14.12 14.26
C ASN A 43 4.26 15.56 14.57
N ASP A 44 3.07 15.96 14.12
CA ASP A 44 2.42 17.22 14.53
C ASP A 44 1.00 17.00 15.09
N PRO A 45 0.87 16.46 16.31
CA PRO A 45 -0.44 16.31 16.95
C PRO A 45 -1.06 17.65 17.33
N SER A 46 -0.28 18.75 17.38
CA SER A 46 -0.78 20.11 17.67
C SER A 46 -1.74 20.63 16.60
N SER A 47 -1.64 20.12 15.39
CA SER A 47 -2.54 20.45 14.28
C SER A 47 -3.96 19.88 14.46
N TYR A 48 -4.19 18.96 15.41
CA TYR A 48 -5.51 18.38 15.64
C TYR A 48 -6.43 19.36 16.40
N PRO A 49 -7.56 19.80 15.79
CA PRO A 49 -8.44 20.80 16.39
C PRO A 49 -9.53 20.21 17.31
N GLY A 50 -9.61 18.89 17.43
CA GLY A 50 -10.67 18.21 18.20
C GLY A 50 -10.40 18.16 19.71
N GLU A 51 -11.44 17.84 20.47
CA GLU A 51 -11.41 17.88 21.94
C GLU A 51 -10.58 16.75 22.57
N ASP A 52 -10.60 15.55 21.98
CA ASP A 52 -9.94 14.37 22.54
C ASP A 52 -8.67 13.97 21.76
N LYS A 53 -7.62 14.76 21.99
CA LYS A 53 -6.32 14.58 21.35
C LYS A 53 -5.66 13.25 21.73
N GLU A 54 -5.86 12.78 22.95
CA GLU A 54 -5.28 11.51 23.41
C GLU A 54 -5.89 10.32 22.67
N ILE A 55 -7.23 10.26 22.57
CA ILE A 55 -7.91 9.23 21.79
C ILE A 55 -7.52 9.32 20.31
N TYR A 56 -7.37 10.53 19.76
CA TYR A 56 -6.92 10.71 18.38
C TYR A 56 -5.52 10.13 18.15
N ILE A 57 -4.55 10.45 19.02
CA ILE A 57 -3.19 9.91 18.93
C ILE A 57 -3.18 8.39 19.08
N GLN A 58 -3.95 7.83 20.02
CA GLN A 58 -4.07 6.37 20.17
C GLN A 58 -4.60 5.69 18.90
N LYS A 59 -5.61 6.28 18.26
CA LYS A 59 -6.15 5.79 16.97
C LYS A 59 -5.12 5.87 15.85
N LEU A 60 -4.35 6.96 15.77
CA LEU A 60 -3.29 7.10 14.76
C LEU A 60 -2.16 6.11 14.98
N ASN A 61 -1.70 5.90 16.22
CA ASN A 61 -0.68 4.89 16.53
C ASN A 61 -1.13 3.49 16.15
N ARG A 62 -2.40 3.15 16.47
CA ARG A 62 -2.96 1.86 16.05
C ARG A 62 -3.01 1.73 14.53
N LEU A 63 -3.43 2.78 13.83
CA LEU A 63 -3.48 2.79 12.37
C LEU A 63 -2.08 2.67 11.77
N TYR A 64 -1.08 3.33 12.34
CA TYR A 64 0.33 3.21 11.97
C TYR A 64 0.77 1.75 12.04
N GLU A 65 0.57 1.09 13.19
CA GLU A 65 0.92 -0.32 13.39
C GLU A 65 0.21 -1.25 12.38
N GLU A 66 -1.09 -1.07 12.18
CA GLU A 66 -1.90 -1.87 11.24
C GLU A 66 -1.42 -1.71 9.79
N ILE A 67 -1.07 -0.49 9.36
CA ILE A 67 -0.55 -0.24 8.01
C ILE A 67 0.86 -0.81 7.85
N THR A 68 1.74 -0.61 8.83
CA THR A 68 3.10 -1.16 8.79
C THR A 68 3.08 -2.69 8.72
N ASP A 69 2.25 -3.36 9.53
CA ASP A 69 2.08 -4.82 9.47
C ASP A 69 1.55 -5.27 8.10
N THR A 70 0.57 -4.54 7.55
CA THR A 70 0.00 -4.85 6.23
C THR A 70 1.04 -4.74 5.12
N ILE A 71 1.84 -3.67 5.10
CA ILE A 71 2.95 -3.51 4.13
C ILE A 71 3.93 -4.67 4.27
N SER A 72 4.35 -5.01 5.50
CA SER A 72 5.30 -6.10 5.74
C SER A 72 4.77 -7.45 5.25
N ARG A 73 3.49 -7.75 5.48
CA ARG A 73 2.84 -8.98 4.99
C ARG A 73 2.76 -9.01 3.47
N LEU A 74 2.46 -7.88 2.84
CA LEU A 74 2.41 -7.77 1.38
C LEU A 74 3.80 -8.03 0.77
N GLU A 75 4.83 -7.37 1.30
CA GLU A 75 6.22 -7.59 0.88
C GLU A 75 6.66 -9.04 1.09
N THR A 76 6.27 -9.64 2.21
CA THR A 76 6.54 -11.06 2.52
C THR A 76 5.85 -11.99 1.51
N MET A 77 4.57 -11.77 1.21
CA MET A 77 3.84 -12.55 0.21
C MET A 77 4.53 -12.47 -1.15
N VAL A 78 4.88 -11.26 -1.61
CA VAL A 78 5.58 -11.06 -2.88
C VAL A 78 6.93 -11.76 -2.88
N SER A 79 7.70 -11.66 -1.79
CA SER A 79 9.00 -12.32 -1.66
C SER A 79 8.89 -13.84 -1.72
N ILE A 80 7.91 -14.43 -1.02
CA ILE A 80 7.65 -15.87 -1.04
C ILE A 80 7.32 -16.32 -2.46
N VAL A 81 6.39 -15.64 -3.12
CA VAL A 81 5.95 -16.01 -4.48
C VAL A 81 7.11 -15.86 -5.48
N ASN A 82 7.89 -14.78 -5.38
CA ASN A 82 9.02 -14.56 -6.28
C ASN A 82 10.17 -15.56 -6.10
N SER A 83 10.26 -16.21 -4.95
CA SER A 83 11.23 -17.30 -4.71
C SER A 83 10.81 -18.65 -5.32
N GLN A 84 9.56 -18.78 -5.80
CA GLN A 84 9.05 -20.00 -6.42
C GLN A 84 9.41 -20.07 -7.92
N SER A 85 9.03 -21.17 -8.57
CA SER A 85 9.16 -21.32 -10.03
C SER A 85 8.27 -20.31 -10.77
N ASP A 86 8.63 -19.97 -12.01
CA ASP A 86 7.83 -19.04 -12.83
C ASP A 86 6.44 -19.59 -13.14
N GLU A 87 6.30 -20.92 -13.24
CA GLU A 87 5.00 -21.60 -13.36
C GLU A 87 4.13 -21.35 -12.14
N PHE A 88 4.67 -21.52 -10.93
CA PHE A 88 3.93 -21.26 -9.70
C PHE A 88 3.57 -19.77 -9.55
N LYS A 89 4.49 -18.84 -9.86
CA LYS A 89 4.21 -17.41 -9.83
C LYS A 89 3.00 -17.07 -10.70
N LYS A 90 2.98 -17.61 -11.92
CA LYS A 90 1.88 -17.41 -12.85
C LYS A 90 0.58 -17.97 -12.31
N GLU A 91 0.57 -19.23 -11.87
CA GLU A 91 -0.63 -19.86 -11.28
C GLU A 91 -1.16 -19.09 -10.07
N PHE A 92 -0.27 -18.60 -9.20
CA PHE A 92 -0.64 -17.84 -8.02
C PHE A 92 -1.27 -16.50 -8.38
N TYR A 93 -0.62 -15.71 -9.25
CA TYR A 93 -1.12 -14.38 -9.63
C TYR A 93 -2.39 -14.45 -10.50
N GLU A 94 -2.57 -15.53 -11.26
CA GLU A 94 -3.78 -15.79 -12.06
C GLU A 94 -4.87 -16.54 -11.26
N SER A 95 -4.62 -16.90 -9.99
CA SER A 95 -5.56 -17.65 -9.18
C SER A 95 -6.85 -16.87 -8.88
N ALA A 96 -7.96 -17.61 -8.69
CA ALA A 96 -9.24 -17.02 -8.29
C ALA A 96 -9.13 -16.25 -6.98
N VAL A 97 -8.34 -16.76 -6.02
CA VAL A 97 -8.10 -16.11 -4.73
C VAL A 97 -7.41 -14.76 -4.91
N MET A 98 -6.37 -14.71 -5.75
CA MET A 98 -5.68 -13.45 -6.03
C MET A 98 -6.62 -12.47 -6.75
N LYS A 99 -7.44 -12.95 -7.68
CA LYS A 99 -8.43 -12.12 -8.35
C LYS A 99 -9.44 -11.51 -7.36
N GLU A 100 -9.99 -12.31 -6.45
CA GLU A 100 -10.90 -11.85 -5.39
C GLU A 100 -10.22 -10.84 -4.45
N PHE A 101 -8.98 -11.11 -4.06
CA PHE A 101 -8.18 -10.16 -3.28
C PHE A 101 -8.03 -8.82 -4.00
N ASN A 102 -7.69 -8.86 -5.29
CA ASN A 102 -7.51 -7.66 -6.12
C ASN A 102 -8.80 -6.84 -6.24
N GLU A 103 -9.93 -7.51 -6.43
CA GLU A 103 -11.26 -6.88 -6.49
C GLU A 103 -11.64 -6.24 -5.14
N SER A 104 -11.38 -6.95 -4.04
CA SER A 104 -11.62 -6.43 -2.68
C SER A 104 -10.76 -5.21 -2.37
N VAL A 105 -9.49 -5.21 -2.77
CA VAL A 105 -8.57 -4.08 -2.61
C VAL A 105 -9.05 -2.89 -3.42
N ALA A 106 -9.38 -3.09 -4.71
CA ALA A 106 -9.89 -2.03 -5.57
C ALA A 106 -11.17 -1.39 -5.02
N ALA A 107 -12.11 -2.21 -4.53
CA ALA A 107 -13.34 -1.73 -3.90
C ALA A 107 -13.09 -0.94 -2.62
N SER A 108 -12.09 -1.33 -1.84
CA SER A 108 -11.70 -0.62 -0.60
C SER A 108 -11.08 0.74 -0.91
N PHE A 109 -10.29 0.82 -1.98
CA PHE A 109 -9.69 2.09 -2.42
C PHE A 109 -10.69 3.08 -3.01
N ALA A 110 -11.68 2.61 -3.76
CA ALA A 110 -12.74 3.49 -4.26
C ALA A 110 -13.45 4.27 -3.14
N LYS A 111 -13.58 3.65 -1.96
CA LYS A 111 -14.20 4.25 -0.77
C LYS A 111 -13.32 5.24 -0.02
N LEU A 112 -12.01 5.30 -0.29
CA LEU A 112 -11.09 6.26 0.33
C LEU A 112 -11.01 7.59 -0.43
N SER A 113 -11.49 7.61 -1.68
CA SER A 113 -11.56 8.78 -2.55
C SER A 113 -12.87 9.56 -2.46
N GLU A 114 -13.83 9.08 -1.66
CA GLU A 114 -15.11 9.75 -1.33
C GLU A 114 -15.02 10.42 0.05
#